data_AF-D9W4L5-F1
#
_entry.id   AF-D9W4L5-F1
#
_cell.length_a   1.000
_cell.length_b   1.000
_cell.length_c   1.000
_cell.angle_alpha   90.00
_cell.angle_beta   90.00
_cell.angle_gamma   90.00
#
_symmetry.space_group_name_H-M   'P 1'
#
loop_
_entity.id
_entity.type
_entity.pdbx_description
1 polymer ?
#
loop_
_entity_poly.entity_id
_entity_poly.type
_entity_poly.pdbx_seq_one_letter_code
_entity_poly.pdbx_strand_id
1 'polypeptide(L)'
;MFVAQALHELTGETGPLFTAAEAALATGVRGFVEGANALADLGPAAARIAPALRAALGRTIDSDTSAEIDADLALALALWRITGEASEVVPVLASVFDRCEGQRWSHWTTARAAREIAALGPAGRPLTGRLHALLDDPAQAPSAVLGLLAVADPGSLDRARLAEAALHSAETRADLNGACDALRALGSAALTPEQHDRLAALAEGDRRLVLYGSDHAMIREDEQLRAALTSALPAAARDTAGAC
;
A
#
# COMPACT_ATOMS: atom_id res chain seq x y z
N MET A 1 -18.49 9.23 -12.30
CA MET A 1 -18.30 7.80 -12.65
C MET A 1 -19.30 6.84 -12.01
N PHE A 2 -19.77 7.10 -10.78
CA PHE A 2 -20.59 6.16 -10.00
C PHE A 2 -21.78 5.49 -10.73
N VAL A 3 -22.55 6.23 -11.53
CA VAL A 3 -23.69 5.66 -12.26
C VAL A 3 -23.26 4.62 -13.30
N ALA A 4 -22.15 4.88 -14.01
CA ALA A 4 -21.63 3.95 -15.01
C ALA A 4 -21.01 2.70 -14.36
N GLN A 5 -20.40 2.84 -13.19
CA GLN A 5 -19.85 1.73 -12.42
C GLN A 5 -20.95 0.84 -11.84
N ALA A 6 -21.98 1.43 -11.22
CA ALA A 6 -23.14 0.69 -10.73
C ALA A 6 -23.89 -0.02 -11.86
N LEU A 7 -23.99 0.61 -13.05
CA LEU A 7 -24.57 -0.04 -14.21
C LEU A 7 -23.73 -1.25 -14.65
N HIS A 8 -22.40 -1.11 -14.73
CA HIS A 8 -21.51 -2.22 -15.05
C HIS A 8 -21.62 -3.38 -14.05
N GLU A 9 -21.68 -3.09 -12.76
CA GLU A 9 -21.87 -4.12 -11.72
C GLU A 9 -23.20 -4.87 -11.85
N LEU A 10 -24.25 -4.19 -12.32
CA LEU A 10 -25.59 -4.77 -12.50
C LEU A 10 -25.78 -5.52 -13.83
N THR A 11 -25.15 -5.05 -14.91
CA THR A 11 -25.42 -5.56 -16.28
C THR A 11 -24.23 -6.24 -16.95
N GLY A 12 -23.01 -6.04 -16.42
CA GLY A 12 -21.77 -6.43 -17.06
C GLY A 12 -21.38 -5.58 -18.28
N GLU A 13 -22.19 -4.59 -18.66
CA GLU A 13 -21.91 -3.74 -19.82
C GLU A 13 -20.73 -2.81 -19.54
N THR A 14 -19.70 -2.85 -20.39
CA THR A 14 -18.48 -2.04 -20.24
C THR A 14 -18.50 -0.76 -21.07
N GLY A 15 -19.39 -0.66 -22.07
CA GLY A 15 -19.49 0.50 -22.96
C GLY A 15 -19.72 1.84 -22.23
N PRO A 16 -20.76 1.96 -21.39
CA PRO A 16 -21.02 3.17 -20.60
C PRO A 16 -19.89 3.54 -19.65
N LEU A 17 -19.21 2.52 -19.09
CA LEU A 17 -18.08 2.69 -18.20
C LEU A 17 -16.86 3.27 -18.94
N PHE A 18 -16.57 2.78 -20.14
CA PHE A 18 -15.50 3.34 -20.97
C PHE A 18 -15.76 4.79 -21.37
N THR A 19 -16.98 5.12 -21.80
CA THR A 19 -17.33 6.52 -22.15
C THR A 19 -17.21 7.45 -20.95
N ALA A 20 -17.67 7.01 -19.77
CA ALA A 20 -17.53 7.80 -18.56
C ALA A 20 -16.06 8.00 -18.16
N ALA A 21 -15.24 6.95 -18.30
CA ALA A 21 -13.82 7.04 -18.00
C ALA A 21 -13.06 7.96 -18.97
N GLU A 22 -13.32 7.87 -20.27
CA GLU A 22 -12.75 8.79 -21.27
C GLU A 22 -13.10 10.25 -20.96
N ALA A 23 -14.36 10.51 -20.58
CA ALA A 23 -14.80 11.83 -20.15
C ALA A 23 -14.12 12.29 -18.86
N ALA A 24 -13.92 11.39 -17.88
CA ALA A 24 -13.20 11.71 -16.65
C ALA A 24 -11.74 12.06 -16.93
N LEU A 25 -11.05 11.30 -17.79
CA LEU A 25 -9.67 11.60 -18.21
C LEU A 25 -9.58 12.97 -18.91
N ALA A 26 -10.63 13.44 -19.60
CA ALA A 26 -10.64 14.77 -20.20
C ALA A 26 -10.77 15.92 -19.19
N THR A 27 -11.13 15.65 -17.92
CA THR A 27 -11.35 16.68 -16.89
C THR A 27 -10.10 17.04 -16.08
N GLY A 28 -8.95 16.41 -16.39
CA GLY A 28 -7.67 16.65 -15.73
C GLY A 28 -7.50 15.90 -14.40
N VAL A 29 -6.62 16.40 -13.53
CA VAL A 29 -6.14 15.73 -12.30
C VAL A 29 -7.24 15.10 -11.45
N ARG A 30 -8.35 15.82 -11.24
CA ARG A 30 -9.48 15.32 -10.45
C ARG A 30 -10.15 14.10 -11.08
N GLY A 31 -10.25 14.06 -12.41
CA GLY A 31 -10.85 12.94 -13.12
C GLY A 31 -9.88 11.79 -13.43
N PHE A 32 -8.57 12.03 -13.38
CA PHE A 32 -7.58 10.97 -13.60
C PHE A 32 -7.69 9.85 -12.57
N VAL A 33 -7.75 10.19 -11.28
CA VAL A 33 -7.85 9.19 -10.21
C VAL A 33 -9.17 8.41 -10.31
N GLU A 34 -10.29 9.10 -10.53
CA GLU A 34 -11.61 8.48 -10.64
C GLU A 34 -11.70 7.55 -11.86
N GLY A 35 -11.23 8.01 -13.03
CA GLY A 35 -11.21 7.24 -14.27
C GLY A 35 -10.27 6.04 -14.22
N ALA A 36 -9.07 6.22 -13.66
CA ALA A 36 -8.08 5.15 -13.53
C ALA A 36 -8.55 4.04 -12.59
N ASN A 37 -9.08 4.40 -11.41
CA ASN A 37 -9.54 3.41 -10.44
C ASN A 37 -10.74 2.61 -10.94
N ALA A 38 -11.70 3.25 -11.62
CA ALA A 38 -12.88 2.57 -12.13
C ALA A 38 -12.57 1.55 -13.25
N LEU A 39 -11.44 1.72 -13.95
CA LEU A 39 -11.01 0.83 -15.03
C LEU A 39 -9.97 -0.19 -14.59
N ALA A 40 -9.29 0.05 -13.48
CA ALA A 40 -8.21 -0.81 -12.98
C ALA A 40 -8.66 -2.26 -12.79
N ASP A 41 -9.89 -2.47 -12.31
CA ASP A 41 -10.43 -3.81 -12.02
C ASP A 41 -10.86 -4.58 -13.28
N LEU A 42 -11.01 -3.91 -14.42
CA LEU A 42 -11.30 -4.54 -15.71
C LEU A 42 -10.05 -5.20 -16.33
N GLY A 43 -8.86 -4.83 -15.86
CA GLY A 43 -7.58 -5.36 -16.34
C GLY A 43 -7.47 -5.33 -17.88
N PRO A 44 -7.06 -6.43 -18.53
CA PRO A 44 -6.86 -6.48 -19.99
C PRO A 44 -8.10 -6.11 -20.83
N ALA A 45 -9.31 -6.25 -20.29
CA ALA A 45 -10.53 -5.88 -21.00
C ALA A 45 -10.62 -4.36 -21.30
N ALA A 46 -9.90 -3.53 -20.53
CA ALA A 46 -9.80 -2.10 -20.73
C ALA A 46 -8.64 -1.65 -21.65
N ALA A 47 -8.04 -2.56 -22.41
CA ALA A 47 -6.91 -2.27 -23.31
C ALA A 47 -7.15 -1.09 -24.27
N ARG A 48 -8.40 -0.86 -24.70
CA ARG A 48 -8.79 0.28 -25.56
C ARG A 48 -8.51 1.65 -24.93
N ILE A 49 -8.45 1.75 -23.60
CA ILE A 49 -8.21 3.01 -22.88
C ILE A 49 -6.72 3.29 -22.66
N ALA A 50 -5.84 2.31 -22.87
CA ALA A 50 -4.40 2.47 -22.65
C ALA A 50 -3.78 3.69 -23.37
N PRO A 51 -4.13 4.04 -24.63
CA PRO A 51 -3.62 5.26 -25.26
C PRO A 51 -4.03 6.55 -24.53
N ALA A 52 -5.24 6.62 -23.99
CA ALA A 52 -5.72 7.78 -23.24
C ALA A 52 -4.99 7.91 -21.89
N LEU A 53 -4.71 6.79 -21.20
CA LEU A 53 -3.89 6.79 -19.98
C LEU A 53 -2.46 7.26 -20.25
N ARG A 54 -1.84 6.79 -21.34
CA ARG A 54 -0.51 7.26 -21.74
C ARG A 54 -0.48 8.76 -22.07
N ALA A 55 -1.50 9.25 -22.77
CA ALA A 55 -1.64 10.68 -23.04
C ALA A 55 -1.79 11.49 -21.75
N ALA A 56 -2.56 10.98 -20.78
CA ALA A 56 -2.70 11.61 -19.47
C ALA A 56 -1.38 11.60 -18.68
N LEU A 57 -0.61 10.52 -18.70
CA LEU A 57 0.72 10.44 -18.07
C LEU A 57 1.74 11.37 -18.74
N GLY A 58 1.65 11.56 -20.06
CA GLY A 58 2.52 12.46 -20.83
C GLY A 58 2.15 13.94 -20.75
N ARG A 59 1.19 14.32 -19.90
CA ARG A 59 0.75 15.71 -19.75
C ARG A 59 1.87 16.59 -19.18
N THR A 60 1.84 17.88 -19.50
CA THR A 60 2.69 18.87 -18.82
C THR A 60 2.16 19.12 -17.42
N ILE A 61 3.05 19.06 -16.43
CA ILE A 61 2.74 19.31 -15.02
C ILE A 61 3.32 20.68 -14.66
N ASP A 62 2.45 21.61 -14.29
CA ASP A 62 2.86 22.98 -13.95
C ASP A 62 3.40 23.09 -12.50
N SER A 63 3.04 22.15 -11.63
CA SER A 63 3.53 22.10 -10.24
C SER A 63 3.42 20.71 -9.62
N ASP A 64 4.43 20.32 -8.84
CA ASP A 64 4.45 19.05 -8.10
C ASP A 64 3.58 19.11 -6.85
N THR A 65 2.26 18.96 -7.04
CA THR A 65 1.30 18.86 -5.94
C THR A 65 1.01 17.40 -5.59
N SER A 66 0.55 17.14 -4.38
CA SER A 66 0.13 15.79 -3.96
C SER A 66 -0.93 15.20 -4.91
N ALA A 67 -1.84 16.03 -5.42
CA ALA A 67 -2.88 15.59 -6.35
C ALA A 67 -2.30 15.13 -7.70
N GLU A 68 -1.24 15.78 -8.19
CA GLU A 68 -0.57 15.37 -9.43
C GLU A 68 0.19 14.05 -9.25
N ILE A 69 0.87 13.89 -8.12
CA ILE A 69 1.58 12.66 -7.78
C ILE A 69 0.59 11.49 -7.60
N ASP A 70 -0.52 11.71 -6.89
CA ASP A 70 -1.56 10.70 -6.70
C ASP A 70 -2.22 10.32 -8.03
N ALA A 71 -2.41 11.29 -8.94
CA ALA A 71 -2.91 11.03 -10.28
C ALA A 71 -1.93 10.19 -11.10
N ASP A 72 -0.64 10.52 -11.09
CA ASP A 72 0.39 9.74 -11.80
C ASP A 72 0.49 8.31 -11.27
N LEU A 73 0.43 8.14 -9.94
CA LEU A 73 0.37 6.82 -9.30
C LEU A 73 -0.85 6.03 -9.77
N ALA A 74 -2.05 6.62 -9.73
CA ALA A 74 -3.29 5.95 -10.14
C ALA A 74 -3.27 5.57 -11.63
N LEU A 75 -2.84 6.48 -12.51
CA LEU A 75 -2.72 6.25 -13.94
C LEU A 75 -1.71 5.13 -14.25
N ALA A 76 -0.55 5.13 -13.59
CA ALA A 76 0.49 4.13 -13.79
C ALA A 76 0.04 2.73 -13.36
N LEU A 77 -0.66 2.61 -12.23
CA LEU A 77 -1.20 1.33 -11.74
C LEU A 77 -2.35 0.81 -12.61
N ALA A 78 -3.23 1.70 -13.09
CA ALA A 78 -4.26 1.31 -14.05
C ALA A 78 -3.63 0.82 -15.35
N LEU A 79 -2.60 1.52 -15.86
CA LEU A 79 -1.87 1.08 -17.04
C LEU A 79 -1.22 -0.29 -16.82
N TRP A 80 -0.58 -0.53 -15.68
CA TRP A 80 -0.02 -1.84 -15.32
C TRP A 80 -1.08 -2.95 -15.34
N ARG A 81 -2.23 -2.76 -14.69
CA ARG A 81 -3.31 -3.77 -14.64
C ARG A 81 -3.88 -4.07 -16.03
N ILE A 82 -3.89 -3.08 -16.93
CA ILE A 82 -4.43 -3.21 -18.28
C ILE A 82 -3.43 -3.87 -19.25
N THR A 83 -2.16 -3.46 -19.21
CA THR A 83 -1.17 -3.88 -20.22
C THR A 83 -0.22 -4.96 -19.72
N GLY A 84 0.06 -5.01 -18.41
CA GLY A 84 1.12 -5.84 -17.84
C GLY A 84 2.53 -5.41 -18.26
N GLU A 85 2.70 -4.19 -18.80
CA GLU A 85 3.98 -3.70 -19.33
C GLU A 85 4.77 -2.89 -18.30
N ALA A 86 5.72 -3.56 -17.64
CA ALA A 86 6.49 -2.97 -16.55
C ALA A 86 7.43 -1.84 -17.00
N SER A 87 7.95 -1.92 -18.24
CA SER A 87 8.87 -0.93 -18.79
C SER A 87 8.25 0.47 -18.90
N GLU A 88 6.93 0.57 -19.02
CA GLU A 88 6.22 1.84 -19.08
C GLU A 88 5.91 2.39 -17.68
N VAL A 89 5.66 1.50 -16.71
CA VAL A 89 5.14 1.87 -15.39
C VAL A 89 6.26 2.14 -14.38
N VAL A 90 7.31 1.32 -14.40
CA VAL A 90 8.43 1.44 -13.44
C VAL A 90 9.10 2.81 -13.47
N PRO A 91 9.36 3.45 -14.63
CA PRO A 91 9.93 4.80 -14.66
C PRO A 91 9.02 5.86 -14.04
N VAL A 92 7.69 5.74 -14.23
CA VAL A 92 6.72 6.68 -13.63
C VAL A 92 6.70 6.53 -12.12
N LEU A 93 6.66 5.28 -11.61
CA LEU A 93 6.70 5.03 -10.17
C LEU A 93 8.03 5.46 -9.54
N ALA A 94 9.16 5.31 -10.25
CA ALA A 94 10.44 5.85 -9.81
C ALA A 94 10.40 7.37 -9.69
N SER A 95 9.84 8.06 -10.69
CA SER A 95 9.67 9.52 -10.66
C SER A 95 8.76 9.99 -9.52
N VAL A 96 7.69 9.23 -9.20
CA VAL A 96 6.82 9.51 -8.04
C VAL A 96 7.63 9.51 -6.74
N PHE A 97 8.49 8.52 -6.52
CA PHE A 97 9.35 8.50 -5.34
C PHE A 97 10.35 9.66 -5.32
N ASP A 98 11.00 9.94 -6.45
CA ASP A 98 12.00 11.01 -6.53
C ASP A 98 11.36 12.39 -6.24
N ARG A 99 10.12 12.61 -6.69
CA ARG A 99 9.34 13.84 -6.39
C ARG A 99 8.87 13.92 -4.93
N CYS A 100 8.69 12.78 -4.28
CA CYS A 100 8.30 12.70 -2.88
C CYS A 100 9.47 12.84 -1.90
N GLU A 101 10.71 12.66 -2.37
CA GLU A 101 11.91 12.69 -1.53
C GLU A 101 12.08 14.06 -0.83
N GLY A 102 12.33 14.03 0.48
CA GLY A 102 12.54 15.24 1.30
C GLY A 102 11.29 16.07 1.60
N GLN A 103 10.12 15.67 1.10
CA GLN A 103 8.86 16.40 1.30
C GLN A 103 8.09 15.88 2.52
N ARG A 104 7.95 16.71 3.57
CA ARG A 104 7.23 16.33 4.81
C ARG A 104 5.73 16.05 4.64
N TRP A 105 5.14 16.39 3.51
CA TRP A 105 3.73 16.13 3.22
C TRP A 105 3.52 14.84 2.42
N SER A 106 4.58 14.24 1.87
CA SER A 106 4.49 13.12 0.93
C SER A 106 4.41 11.74 1.62
N HIS A 107 4.59 11.66 2.94
CA HIS A 107 4.72 10.36 3.63
C HIS A 107 3.55 9.40 3.34
N TRP A 108 2.31 9.90 3.28
CA TRP A 108 1.13 9.09 2.96
C TRP A 108 1.11 8.61 1.49
N THR A 109 1.48 9.48 0.55
CA THR A 109 1.57 9.15 -0.88
C THR A 109 2.69 8.13 -1.12
N THR A 110 3.84 8.31 -0.47
CA THR A 110 4.98 7.39 -0.54
C THR A 110 4.64 6.01 0.03
N ALA A 111 3.97 5.96 1.20
CA ALA A 111 3.50 4.71 1.79
C ALA A 111 2.48 4.01 0.87
N ARG A 112 1.51 4.76 0.32
CA ARG A 112 0.55 4.23 -0.65
C ARG A 112 1.25 3.69 -1.90
N ALA A 113 2.18 4.44 -2.47
CA ALA A 113 2.94 4.01 -3.64
C ALA A 113 3.71 2.72 -3.36
N ALA A 114 4.40 2.62 -2.23
CA ALA A 114 5.11 1.43 -1.79
C ALA A 114 4.18 0.20 -1.67
N ARG A 115 2.97 0.38 -1.12
CA ARG A 115 1.97 -0.69 -1.02
C ARG A 115 1.47 -1.14 -2.39
N GLU A 116 1.16 -0.21 -3.28
CA GLU A 116 0.62 -0.52 -4.60
C GLU A 116 1.68 -1.17 -5.52
N ILE A 117 2.97 -0.88 -5.30
CA ILE A 117 4.07 -1.56 -6.01
C ILE A 117 4.07 -3.07 -5.77
N ALA A 118 3.49 -3.54 -4.66
CA ALA A 118 3.33 -4.97 -4.44
C ALA A 118 2.52 -5.65 -5.57
N ALA A 119 1.61 -4.91 -6.23
CA ALA A 119 0.84 -5.42 -7.37
C ALA A 119 1.70 -5.65 -8.64
N LEU A 120 2.90 -5.09 -8.73
CA LEU A 120 3.83 -5.34 -9.83
C LEU A 120 4.56 -6.67 -9.68
N GLY A 121 4.63 -7.23 -8.46
CA GLY A 121 5.39 -8.44 -8.18
C GLY A 121 6.85 -8.33 -8.66
N PRO A 122 7.45 -9.39 -9.23
CA PRO A 122 8.84 -9.39 -9.67
C PRO A 122 9.20 -8.30 -10.71
N ALA A 123 8.21 -7.71 -11.38
CA ALA A 123 8.45 -6.62 -12.32
C ALA A 123 8.91 -5.33 -11.63
N GLY A 124 8.57 -5.15 -10.35
CA GLY A 124 8.97 -4.01 -9.53
C GLY A 124 10.41 -4.07 -8.99
N ARG A 125 11.20 -5.11 -9.32
CA ARG A 125 12.60 -5.28 -8.86
C ARG A 125 13.47 -4.02 -8.96
N PRO A 126 13.40 -3.19 -10.03
CA PRO A 126 14.19 -1.97 -10.12
C PRO A 126 13.89 -0.93 -9.03
N LEU A 127 12.75 -1.04 -8.33
CA LEU A 127 12.32 -0.12 -7.27
C LEU A 127 12.79 -0.54 -5.86
N THR A 128 13.42 -1.72 -5.72
CA THR A 128 13.87 -2.26 -4.41
C THR A 128 14.77 -1.31 -3.63
N GLY A 129 15.70 -0.63 -4.28
CA GLY A 129 16.58 0.35 -3.63
C GLY A 129 15.81 1.52 -3.01
N ARG A 130 14.76 2.00 -3.68
CA ARG A 130 13.89 3.06 -3.17
C ARG A 130 13.05 2.56 -1.99
N LEU A 131 12.48 1.36 -2.10
CA LEU A 131 11.73 0.75 -1.00
C LEU A 131 12.60 0.52 0.24
N HIS A 132 13.88 0.15 0.08
CA HIS A 132 14.80 0.03 1.21
C HIS A 132 15.03 1.36 1.95
N ALA A 133 15.06 2.49 1.24
CA ALA A 133 15.23 3.81 1.87
C ALA A 133 14.03 4.19 2.75
N LEU A 134 12.83 3.69 2.44
CA LEU A 134 11.61 3.97 3.21
C LEU A 134 11.55 3.21 4.54
N LEU A 135 12.41 2.19 4.74
CA LEU A 135 12.44 1.41 5.99
C LEU A 135 12.92 2.24 7.19
N ASP A 136 13.62 3.35 6.94
CA ASP A 136 14.16 4.22 7.97
C ASP A 136 13.09 5.17 8.56
N ASP A 137 11.94 5.32 7.89
CA ASP A 137 10.78 6.07 8.39
C ASP A 137 9.73 5.11 8.96
N PRO A 138 9.45 5.13 10.29
CA PRO A 138 8.48 4.25 10.91
C PRO A 138 7.07 4.33 10.30
N ALA A 139 6.65 5.47 9.74
CA ALA A 139 5.33 5.62 9.13
C ALA A 139 5.24 4.95 7.74
N GLN A 140 6.37 4.78 7.05
CA GLN A 140 6.44 4.23 5.69
C GLN A 140 6.94 2.78 5.68
N ALA A 141 7.69 2.39 6.70
CA ALA A 141 8.34 1.09 6.82
C ALA A 141 7.39 -0.09 6.58
N PRO A 142 6.15 -0.16 7.13
CA PRO A 142 5.31 -1.32 6.89
C PRO A 142 4.88 -1.48 5.42
N SER A 143 4.58 -0.38 4.74
CA SER A 143 4.25 -0.39 3.31
C SER A 143 5.46 -0.78 2.46
N ALA A 144 6.64 -0.32 2.86
CA ALA A 144 7.90 -0.69 2.22
C ALA A 144 8.24 -2.18 2.39
N VAL A 145 7.99 -2.76 3.57
CA VAL A 145 8.15 -4.20 3.83
C VAL A 145 7.24 -5.01 2.90
N LEU A 146 5.96 -4.66 2.80
CA LEU A 146 5.02 -5.34 1.90
C LEU A 146 5.46 -5.24 0.43
N GLY A 147 5.90 -4.06 0.00
CA GLY A 147 6.45 -3.85 -1.34
C GLY A 147 7.69 -4.73 -1.59
N LEU A 148 8.65 -4.74 -0.67
CA LEU A 148 9.88 -5.55 -0.78
C LEU A 148 9.59 -7.04 -0.84
N LEU A 149 8.67 -7.55 -0.01
CA LEU A 149 8.28 -8.96 -0.04
C LEU A 149 7.66 -9.39 -1.38
N ALA A 150 6.99 -8.47 -2.07
CA ALA A 150 6.36 -8.76 -3.35
C ALA A 150 7.32 -8.63 -4.54
N VAL A 151 8.26 -7.68 -4.51
CA VAL A 151 9.08 -7.37 -5.69
C VAL A 151 10.51 -7.89 -5.62
N ALA A 152 11.10 -8.02 -4.43
CA ALA A 152 12.49 -8.44 -4.29
C ALA A 152 12.64 -9.96 -4.48
N ASP A 153 13.87 -10.40 -4.73
CA ASP A 153 14.17 -11.83 -4.70
C ASP A 153 14.06 -12.36 -3.25
N PRO A 154 13.28 -13.43 -2.99
CA PRO A 154 13.09 -13.91 -1.62
C PRO A 154 14.38 -14.33 -0.91
N GLY A 155 15.43 -14.68 -1.65
CA GLY A 155 16.74 -15.06 -1.13
C GLY A 155 17.65 -13.87 -0.81
N SER A 156 17.37 -12.69 -1.36
CA SER A 156 18.13 -11.46 -1.08
C SER A 156 17.58 -10.66 0.11
N LEU A 157 16.40 -11.01 0.62
CA LEU A 157 15.74 -10.27 1.69
C LEU A 157 16.24 -10.68 3.07
N ASP A 158 16.78 -9.70 3.81
CA ASP A 158 16.98 -9.81 5.25
C ASP A 158 15.62 -9.69 5.96
N ARG A 159 14.95 -10.82 6.14
CA ARG A 159 13.63 -10.90 6.76
C ARG A 159 13.62 -10.42 8.22
N ALA A 160 14.72 -10.59 8.95
CA ALA A 160 14.82 -10.14 10.34
C ALA A 160 14.86 -8.60 10.42
N ARG A 161 15.59 -7.95 9.50
CA ARG A 161 15.59 -6.48 9.39
C ARG A 161 14.22 -5.93 8.99
N LEU A 162 13.51 -6.61 8.09
CA LEU A 162 12.14 -6.21 7.71
C LEU A 162 11.17 -6.34 8.89
N ALA A 163 11.28 -7.43 9.67
CA ALA A 163 10.50 -7.62 10.89
C ALA A 163 10.79 -6.52 11.92
N GLU A 164 12.06 -6.14 12.08
CA GLU A 164 12.46 -5.06 12.98
C GLU A 164 11.82 -3.72 12.59
N ALA A 165 11.84 -3.37 11.31
CA ALA A 165 11.26 -2.13 10.81
C ALA A 165 9.74 -2.07 11.02
N ALA A 166 9.04 -3.19 10.78
CA ALA A 166 7.60 -3.30 11.04
C ALA A 166 7.28 -3.24 12.54
N LEU A 167 8.08 -3.90 13.38
CA LEU A 167 7.92 -3.90 14.84
C LEU A 167 8.15 -2.50 15.41
N HIS A 168 9.19 -1.79 14.95
CA HIS A 168 9.47 -0.42 15.36
C HIS A 168 8.32 0.54 15.01
N SER A 169 7.69 0.36 13.83
CA SER A 169 6.48 1.11 13.47
C SER A 169 5.31 0.84 14.42
N ALA A 170 5.10 -0.42 14.82
CA ALA A 170 4.06 -0.80 15.78
C ALA A 170 4.32 -0.21 17.18
N GLU A 171 5.58 -0.23 17.64
CA GLU A 171 5.99 0.30 18.94
C GLU A 171 5.84 1.82 19.03
N THR A 172 6.21 2.52 17.96
CA THR A 172 6.06 3.99 17.85
C THR A 172 4.65 4.44 17.48
N ARG A 173 3.76 3.49 17.17
CA ARG A 173 2.38 3.73 16.70
C ARG A 173 2.31 4.58 15.43
N ALA A 174 3.35 4.52 14.60
CA ALA A 174 3.42 5.31 13.37
C ALA A 174 2.44 4.80 12.30
N ASP A 175 2.36 3.48 12.09
CA ASP A 175 1.33 2.81 11.28
C ASP A 175 1.07 1.40 11.81
N LEU A 176 0.17 1.32 12.79
CA LEU A 176 -0.10 0.10 13.52
C LEU A 176 -0.78 -0.99 12.65
N ASN A 177 -1.71 -0.59 11.79
CA ASN A 177 -2.43 -1.51 10.91
C ASN A 177 -1.48 -2.04 9.83
N GLY A 178 -0.71 -1.16 9.20
CA GLY A 178 0.30 -1.56 8.23
C GLY A 178 1.35 -2.47 8.86
N ALA A 179 1.82 -2.16 10.07
CA ALA A 179 2.78 -3.00 10.79
C ALA A 179 2.25 -4.42 11.03
N CYS A 180 0.99 -4.56 11.45
CA CYS A 180 0.36 -5.87 11.61
C CYS A 180 0.27 -6.64 10.29
N ASP A 181 -0.12 -5.97 9.20
CA ASP A 181 -0.19 -6.59 7.88
C ASP A 181 1.20 -7.04 7.38
N ALA A 182 2.23 -6.21 7.59
CA ALA A 182 3.61 -6.53 7.25
C ALA A 182 4.16 -7.72 8.06
N LEU A 183 3.95 -7.73 9.38
CA LEU A 183 4.36 -8.85 10.25
C LEU A 183 3.64 -10.15 9.88
N ARG A 184 2.35 -10.07 9.54
CA ARG A 184 1.57 -11.24 9.06
C ARG A 184 2.12 -11.76 7.73
N ALA A 185 2.50 -10.87 6.81
CA ALA A 185 3.07 -11.24 5.52
C ALA A 185 4.49 -11.84 5.64
N LEU A 186 5.30 -11.36 6.60
CA LEU A 186 6.60 -11.95 6.91
C LEU A 186 6.48 -13.36 7.50
N GLY A 187 5.44 -13.56 8.32
CA GLY A 187 5.18 -14.80 9.03
C GLY A 187 6.09 -15.01 10.24
N SER A 188 5.66 -15.82 11.20
CA SER A 188 6.35 -16.03 12.48
C SER A 188 7.76 -16.60 12.35
N ALA A 189 8.07 -17.32 11.27
CA ALA A 189 9.39 -17.92 11.04
C ALA A 189 10.46 -16.87 10.67
N ALA A 190 10.05 -15.66 10.29
CA ALA A 190 10.96 -14.56 9.95
C ALA A 190 11.49 -13.80 11.18
N LEU A 191 10.82 -13.94 12.32
CA LEU A 191 11.12 -13.19 13.54
C LEU A 191 12.19 -13.90 14.38
N THR A 192 13.09 -13.13 14.96
CA THR A 192 14.00 -13.65 16.01
C THR A 192 13.25 -13.89 17.32
N PRO A 193 13.80 -14.68 18.25
CA PRO A 193 13.20 -14.87 19.58
C PRO A 193 12.91 -13.54 20.30
N GLU A 194 13.83 -12.58 20.24
CA GLU A 194 13.67 -11.27 20.87
C GLU A 194 12.54 -10.44 20.23
N GLN A 195 12.34 -10.59 18.92
CA GLN A 195 11.24 -9.94 18.20
C GLN A 195 9.90 -10.59 18.53
N HIS A 196 9.87 -11.92 18.76
CA HIS A 196 8.68 -12.60 19.28
C HIS A 196 8.30 -12.11 20.67
N ASP A 197 9.28 -11.98 21.57
CA ASP A 197 9.03 -11.50 22.94
C ASP A 197 8.47 -10.07 22.94
N ARG A 198 9.03 -9.19 22.10
CA ARG A 198 8.50 -7.82 21.92
C ARG A 198 7.10 -7.82 21.33
N LEU A 199 6.84 -8.65 20.34
CA LEU A 199 5.51 -8.78 19.74
C LEU A 199 4.47 -9.29 20.77
N ALA A 200 4.85 -10.26 21.60
CA ALA A 200 4.04 -10.78 22.69
C ALA A 200 3.76 -9.69 23.74
N ALA A 201 4.79 -8.95 24.16
CA ALA A 201 4.64 -7.83 25.09
C ALA A 201 3.70 -6.74 24.55
N LEU A 202 3.74 -6.46 23.24
CA LEU A 202 2.82 -5.52 22.59
C LEU A 202 1.37 -6.02 22.57
N ALA A 203 1.16 -7.34 22.52
CA ALA A 203 -0.15 -7.98 22.51
C ALA A 203 -0.74 -8.15 23.92
N GLU A 204 0.11 -8.42 24.92
CA GLU A 204 -0.26 -8.63 26.32
C GLU A 204 -0.39 -7.31 27.10
N GLY A 205 0.31 -6.25 26.70
CA GLY A 205 0.26 -4.97 27.39
C GLY A 205 -1.15 -4.36 27.42
N ASP A 206 -1.69 -4.15 28.63
CA ASP A 206 -2.96 -3.42 28.85
C ASP A 206 -2.72 -1.91 28.60
N ARG A 207 -3.22 -1.39 27.47
CA ARG A 207 -2.94 -0.03 26.97
C ARG A 207 -3.91 1.05 27.47
N ARG A 208 -4.51 0.86 28.64
CA ARG A 208 -5.52 1.78 29.23
C ARG A 208 -4.98 3.13 29.73
N LEU A 209 -3.74 3.50 29.44
CA LEU A 209 -3.15 4.73 29.97
C LEU A 209 -2.58 5.65 28.89
N VAL A 210 -3.20 6.83 28.84
CA VAL A 210 -2.74 8.13 28.32
C VAL A 210 -2.92 8.38 26.82
N LEU A 211 -4.13 8.80 26.43
CA LEU A 211 -4.37 9.93 25.51
C LEU A 211 -5.87 10.29 25.54
N TYR A 212 -6.18 11.59 25.63
CA TYR A 212 -7.54 12.13 25.64
C TYR A 212 -8.23 11.89 24.28
N GLY A 213 -8.93 10.76 24.15
CA GLY A 213 -9.78 10.42 23.01
C GLY A 213 -10.89 9.49 23.48
N SER A 214 -12.12 9.72 23.03
CA SER A 214 -13.33 9.06 23.54
C SER A 214 -13.19 7.53 23.65
N ASP A 215 -13.34 7.01 24.87
CA ASP A 215 -13.02 5.64 25.32
C ASP A 215 -13.48 4.51 24.39
N HIS A 216 -14.59 4.66 23.66
CA HIS A 216 -15.13 3.58 22.83
C HIS A 216 -14.43 3.35 21.48
N ALA A 217 -13.73 4.35 20.92
CA ALA A 217 -12.96 4.15 19.69
C ALA A 217 -11.63 3.44 20.00
N MET A 218 -10.98 3.87 21.09
CA MET A 218 -9.74 3.28 21.59
C MET A 218 -9.88 1.80 21.96
N ILE A 219 -10.96 1.41 22.65
CA ILE A 219 -11.18 0.01 23.04
C ILE A 219 -11.30 -0.90 21.80
N ARG A 220 -12.00 -0.44 20.76
CA ARG A 220 -12.19 -1.23 19.54
C ARG A 220 -10.91 -1.34 18.72
N GLU A 221 -10.15 -0.25 18.62
CA GLU A 221 -8.84 -0.25 17.96
C GLU A 221 -7.84 -1.14 18.71
N ASP A 222 -7.88 -1.14 20.05
CA ASP A 222 -7.04 -2.01 20.90
C ASP A 222 -7.43 -3.49 20.79
N GLU A 223 -8.72 -3.82 20.74
CA GLU A 223 -9.19 -5.19 20.51
C GLU A 223 -8.86 -5.70 19.10
N GLN A 224 -9.05 -4.87 18.08
CA GLN A 224 -8.67 -5.19 16.69
C GLN A 224 -7.16 -5.38 16.56
N LEU A 225 -6.39 -4.54 17.26
CA LEU A 225 -4.95 -4.69 17.37
C LEU A 225 -4.56 -6.01 18.04
N ARG A 226 -5.15 -6.33 19.20
CA ARG A 226 -4.86 -7.57 19.92
C ARG A 226 -5.17 -8.78 19.06
N ALA A 227 -6.30 -8.78 18.36
CA ALA A 227 -6.66 -9.83 17.41
C ALA A 227 -5.64 -9.93 16.26
N ALA A 228 -5.20 -8.80 15.72
CA ALA A 228 -4.22 -8.75 14.64
C ALA A 228 -2.83 -9.25 15.08
N LEU A 229 -2.34 -8.82 16.25
CA LEU A 229 -1.05 -9.26 16.82
C LEU A 229 -1.09 -10.75 17.20
N THR A 230 -2.19 -11.21 17.82
CA THR A 230 -2.39 -12.64 18.13
C THR A 230 -2.41 -13.49 16.86
N SER A 231 -2.99 -12.97 15.76
CA SER A 231 -2.97 -13.64 14.45
C SER A 231 -1.58 -13.72 13.81
N ALA A 232 -0.64 -12.87 14.21
CA ALA A 232 0.74 -12.85 13.71
C ALA A 232 1.67 -13.76 14.54
N LEU A 233 1.32 -14.04 15.81
CA LEU A 233 2.07 -14.96 16.66
C LEU A 233 1.92 -16.43 16.22
N PRO A 234 2.96 -17.28 16.39
CA PRO A 234 2.89 -18.71 16.11
C PRO A 234 1.89 -19.42 17.03
N ALA A 235 1.28 -20.52 16.55
CA ALA A 235 0.22 -21.24 17.26
C ALA A 235 0.60 -21.67 18.69
N ALA A 236 1.87 -22.00 18.94
CA ALA A 236 2.37 -22.41 20.26
C ALA A 236 2.33 -21.29 21.32
N ALA A 237 2.32 -20.01 20.92
CA ALA A 237 2.22 -18.87 21.84
C ALA A 237 0.76 -18.42 22.06
N ARG A 238 -0.20 -18.94 21.28
CA ARG A 238 -1.63 -18.63 21.44
C ARG A 238 -2.25 -19.42 22.60
N ASP A 239 -1.73 -20.61 22.88
CA ASP A 239 -2.25 -21.50 23.92
C ASP A 239 -1.86 -21.07 25.34
N THR A 240 -0.80 -20.27 25.51
CA THR A 240 -0.37 -19.75 26.82
C THR A 240 -1.21 -18.58 27.32
N ALA A 241 -1.91 -17.85 26.45
CA ALA A 241 -2.79 -16.74 26.82
C ALA A 241 -4.21 -17.18 27.21
N GLY A 242 -4.59 -18.43 26.95
CA GLY A 242 -5.89 -19.02 27.32
C GLY A 242 -5.88 -19.85 28.61
N ALA A 243 -4.72 -19.95 29.27
CA ALA A 243 -4.51 -20.80 30.45
C ALA A 243 -3.98 -19.98 31.65
N CYS A 244 -4.72 -18.93 32.03
CA CYS A 244 -4.62 -18.28 33.34
C CYS A 244 -6.02 -17.86 33.80
#